data_AF-A0A7J8L7W5-F1
#
_entry.id   AF-A0A7J8L7W5-F1
#
_cell.length_a   1.000
_cell.length_b   1.000
_cell.length_c   1.000
_cell.angle_alpha   90.00
_cell.angle_beta   90.00
_cell.angle_gamma   90.00
#
_symmetry.space_group_name_H-M   'P 1'
#
loop_
_entity.id
_entity.type
_entity.pdbx_description
1 polymer ?
#
loop_
_entity_poly.entity_id
_entity_poly.type
_entity_poly.pdbx_seq_one_letter_code
_entity_poly.pdbx_strand_id
1 'polypeptide(L)'
;VWLVGDGLTDKEQFKAPKGTIFIPFSIFPPKKVRKDCYYHTTPAMVAPASVENLHSCEDWLPRRAMSASRVAGIIHASEGFDVNECGGTIFSVNKVWEASLENGFRPLPIST
;
A
#
# COMPACT_ATOMS: atom_id res chain seq x y z
N VAL A 1 7.14 14.27 3.80
CA VAL A 1 6.90 12.91 3.28
C VAL A 1 8.03 12.57 2.33
N TRP A 2 8.52 11.33 2.33
CA TRP A 2 9.55 10.81 1.41
C TRP A 2 9.03 9.54 0.73
N LEU A 3 8.99 9.55 -0.61
CA LEU A 3 8.72 8.35 -1.40
C LEU A 3 10.03 7.58 -1.60
N VAL A 4 10.04 6.30 -1.26
CA VAL A 4 11.27 5.50 -1.27
C VAL A 4 11.08 4.18 -1.99
N GLY A 5 12.13 3.73 -2.67
CA GLY A 5 12.13 2.46 -3.37
C GLY A 5 13.22 1.54 -2.85
N ASP A 6 13.49 0.50 -3.64
CA ASP A 6 14.57 -0.44 -3.39
C ASP A 6 15.92 0.26 -3.36
N GLY A 7 16.80 -0.22 -2.49
CA GLY A 7 18.15 0.34 -2.31
C GLY A 7 18.25 1.53 -1.35
N LEU A 8 17.15 1.94 -0.69
CA LEU A 8 17.20 2.99 0.35
C LEU A 8 18.22 2.66 1.44
N THR A 9 19.27 3.47 1.54
CA THR A 9 20.37 3.24 2.49
C THR A 9 20.10 3.89 3.84
N ASP A 10 20.71 3.35 4.90
CA ASP A 10 20.67 3.94 6.24
C ASP A 10 21.14 5.42 6.21
N LYS A 11 22.21 5.73 5.46
CA LYS A 11 22.77 7.09 5.32
C LYS A 11 21.79 8.07 4.69
N GLU A 12 20.99 7.64 3.71
CA GLU A 12 19.97 8.50 3.09
C GLU A 12 18.83 8.80 4.04
N GLN A 13 18.41 7.82 4.85
CA GLN A 13 17.38 8.03 5.87
C GLN A 13 17.80 9.05 6.94
N PHE A 14 19.09 9.18 7.24
CA PHE A 14 19.60 10.21 8.16
C PHE A 14 19.57 11.64 7.58
N LYS A 15 19.43 11.80 6.26
CA LYS A 15 19.23 13.12 5.63
C LYS A 15 17.80 13.63 5.79
N ALA A 16 16.85 12.76 6.10
CA ALA A 16 15.45 13.14 6.28
C ALA A 16 15.25 13.92 7.60
N PRO A 17 14.45 15.01 7.58
CA PRO A 17 14.09 15.75 8.79
C PRO A 17 13.38 14.88 9.84
N LYS A 18 13.49 15.25 11.12
CA LYS A 18 12.70 14.64 12.20
C LYS A 18 11.20 14.70 11.87
N GLY A 19 10.48 13.63 12.18
CA GLY A 19 9.05 13.49 11.88
C GLY A 19 8.75 13.13 10.42
N THR A 20 9.75 12.80 9.61
CA THR A 20 9.53 12.38 8.23
C THR A 20 8.67 11.11 8.17
N ILE A 21 7.69 11.12 7.27
CA ILE A 21 6.91 9.94 6.89
C ILE A 21 7.54 9.34 5.63
N PHE A 22 8.07 8.12 5.75
CA PHE A 22 8.56 7.32 4.64
C PHE A 22 7.44 6.45 4.08
N ILE A 23 7.19 6.55 2.78
CA ILE A 23 6.19 5.77 2.05
C ILE A 23 6.91 4.99 0.95
N PRO A 24 7.00 3.66 1.05
CA PRO A 24 7.63 2.87 -0.01
C PRO A 24 6.70 2.68 -1.20
N PHE A 25 7.26 2.73 -2.41
CA PHE A 25 6.58 2.27 -3.64
C PHE A 25 7.06 0.88 -4.09
N SER A 26 8.13 0.36 -3.48
CA SER A 26 8.59 -1.02 -3.67
C SER A 26 7.71 -2.00 -2.89
N ILE A 27 7.76 -3.28 -3.28
CA ILE A 27 6.95 -4.35 -2.68
C ILE A 27 7.32 -4.61 -1.21
N PHE A 28 8.61 -4.53 -0.88
CA PHE A 28 9.08 -4.77 0.48
C PHE A 28 9.11 -3.46 1.29
N PRO A 29 8.74 -3.50 2.58
CA PRO A 29 8.83 -2.34 3.44
C PRO A 29 10.30 -1.95 3.69
N PRO A 30 10.60 -0.66 3.85
CA PRO A 30 11.95 -0.19 4.10
C PRO A 30 12.40 -0.59 5.50
N LYS A 31 13.70 -0.84 5.65
CA LYS A 31 14.33 -1.00 6.97
C LYS A 31 14.13 0.28 7.78
N LYS A 32 13.56 0.15 8.99
CA LYS A 32 13.34 1.27 9.91
C LYS A 32 14.62 1.56 10.71
N VAL A 33 15.28 2.67 10.42
CA VAL A 33 16.55 3.05 11.07
C VAL A 33 16.37 4.24 12.03
N ARG A 34 15.39 5.10 11.76
CA ARG A 34 15.12 6.32 12.52
C ARG A 34 13.96 6.10 13.49
N LYS A 35 14.18 6.32 14.78
CA LYS A 35 13.11 6.26 15.81
C LYS A 35 12.26 7.52 15.86
N ASP A 36 12.76 8.61 15.28
CA ASP A 36 12.13 9.93 15.26
C ASP A 36 11.40 10.21 13.93
N CYS A 37 11.14 9.16 13.14
CA CYS A 37 10.42 9.19 11.87
C CYS A 37 9.38 8.07 11.82
N TYR A 38 8.46 8.17 10.86
CA TYR A 38 7.38 7.19 10.65
C TYR A 38 7.63 6.43 9.35
N TYR A 39 7.32 5.13 9.37
CA TYR A 39 7.53 4.24 8.23
C TYR A 39 6.25 3.50 7.92
N HIS A 40 5.70 3.77 6.73
CA HIS A 40 4.67 2.93 6.16
C HIS A 40 5.27 1.64 5.58
N THR A 41 4.42 0.64 5.43
CA THR A 41 4.61 -0.42 4.44
C THR A 41 4.25 0.09 3.04
N THR A 42 4.43 -0.73 2.02
CA THR A 42 3.83 -0.49 0.70
C THR A 42 2.34 -0.20 0.89
N PRO A 43 1.75 0.78 0.17
CA PRO A 43 0.33 1.10 0.27
C PRO A 43 -0.50 -0.17 0.26
N ALA A 44 -1.30 -0.32 1.31
CA ALA A 44 -2.05 -1.54 1.61
C ALA A 44 -3.40 -1.16 2.19
N MET A 45 -4.34 -2.09 2.10
CA MET A 45 -5.69 -1.93 2.63
C MET A 45 -6.09 -3.17 3.42
N VAL A 46 -6.89 -2.95 4.46
CA VAL A 46 -7.61 -3.99 5.20
C VAL A 46 -8.83 -4.41 4.37
N ALA A 47 -8.97 -5.71 4.17
CA ALA A 47 -10.08 -6.33 3.46
C ALA A 47 -11.35 -6.38 4.34
N PRO A 48 -12.55 -6.20 3.73
CA PRO A 48 -13.83 -6.25 4.43
C PRO A 48 -14.12 -7.62 5.02
N ALA A 49 -15.04 -7.69 5.99
CA ALA A 49 -15.44 -8.94 6.66
C ALA A 49 -15.91 -10.03 5.69
N SER A 50 -16.51 -9.63 4.56
CA SER A 50 -16.99 -10.51 3.49
C SER A 50 -15.88 -11.28 2.75
N VAL A 51 -14.63 -10.82 2.82
CA VAL A 51 -13.49 -11.55 2.25
C VAL A 51 -12.97 -12.52 3.31
N GLU A 52 -13.37 -13.77 3.18
CA GLU A 52 -13.02 -14.87 4.09
C GLU A 52 -11.72 -15.57 3.67
N ASN A 53 -11.14 -16.33 4.60
CA ASN A 53 -9.91 -17.12 4.39
C ASN A 53 -8.68 -16.33 3.92
N LEU A 54 -8.69 -15.00 4.11
CA LEU A 54 -7.54 -14.14 3.88
C LEU A 54 -6.64 -14.12 5.12
N HIS A 55 -5.57 -14.92 5.07
CA HIS A 55 -4.50 -14.92 6.07
C HIS A 55 -3.54 -13.74 5.81
N SER A 56 -2.28 -14.02 5.43
CA SER A 56 -1.35 -13.00 4.94
C SER A 56 -1.22 -13.16 3.42
N CYS A 57 -1.56 -12.13 2.66
CA CYS A 57 -1.28 -12.10 1.22
C CYS A 57 0.20 -11.77 0.96
N GLU A 58 0.82 -11.01 1.88
CA GLU A 58 2.24 -10.68 1.90
C GLU A 58 2.75 -10.87 3.34
N ASP A 59 3.95 -11.44 3.51
CA ASP A 59 4.48 -11.85 4.82
C ASP A 59 4.68 -10.68 5.82
N TRP A 60 4.83 -9.46 5.30
CA TRP A 60 5.03 -8.24 6.10
C TRP A 60 3.75 -7.45 6.37
N LEU A 61 2.60 -7.90 5.86
CA LEU A 61 1.31 -7.30 6.16
C LEU A 61 0.61 -8.06 7.30
N PRO A 62 -0.23 -7.38 8.09
CA PRO A 62 -1.05 -8.06 9.08
C PRO A 62 -2.12 -8.92 8.38
N ARG A 63 -2.73 -9.83 9.13
CA ARG A 63 -3.85 -10.64 8.61
C ARG A 63 -4.95 -9.75 8.08
N ARG A 64 -5.62 -10.21 7.02
CA ARG A 64 -6.71 -9.49 6.36
C ARG A 64 -6.27 -8.16 5.74
N ALA A 65 -4.98 -7.93 5.54
CA ALA A 65 -4.48 -6.82 4.75
C ALA A 65 -3.80 -7.34 3.48
N MET A 66 -3.84 -6.53 2.43
CA MET A 66 -3.19 -6.82 1.17
C MET A 66 -2.72 -5.51 0.51
N SER A 67 -1.73 -5.59 -0.36
CA SER A 67 -1.27 -4.41 -1.09
C SER A 67 -2.39 -3.76 -1.91
N ALA A 68 -2.37 -2.43 -2.01
CA ALA A 68 -3.39 -1.66 -2.70
C ALA A 68 -3.46 -2.01 -4.21
N SER A 69 -2.36 -2.44 -4.82
CA SER A 69 -2.34 -2.94 -6.19
C SER A 69 -3.11 -4.26 -6.35
N ARG A 70 -3.08 -5.15 -5.35
CA ARG A 70 -3.90 -6.38 -5.34
C ARG A 70 -5.38 -6.04 -5.17
N VAL A 71 -5.70 -5.09 -4.28
CA VAL A 71 -7.08 -4.59 -4.14
C VAL A 71 -7.57 -3.99 -5.45
N ALA A 72 -6.79 -3.15 -6.11
CA ALA A 72 -7.15 -2.58 -7.41
C ALA A 72 -7.49 -3.67 -8.44
N GLY A 73 -6.69 -4.72 -8.53
CA GLY A 73 -7.00 -5.86 -9.42
C GLY A 73 -8.32 -6.57 -9.08
N ILE A 74 -8.62 -6.76 -7.80
CA ILE A 74 -9.91 -7.32 -7.34
C ILE A 74 -11.07 -6.39 -7.73
N ILE A 75 -10.91 -5.08 -7.52
CA ILE A 75 -11.93 -4.08 -7.82
C ILE A 75 -12.19 -3.97 -9.31
N HIS A 76 -11.16 -4.02 -10.15
CA HIS A 76 -11.34 -4.07 -11.61
C HIS A 76 -12.25 -5.23 -12.03
N ALA A 77 -12.01 -6.42 -11.48
CA ALA A 77 -12.83 -7.59 -11.78
C ALA A 77 -14.25 -7.48 -11.18
N SER A 78 -14.37 -7.01 -9.93
CA SER A 78 -15.64 -6.90 -9.21
C SER A 78 -16.59 -5.87 -9.85
N GLU A 79 -16.06 -4.73 -10.29
CA GLU A 79 -16.82 -3.65 -10.92
C GLU A 79 -17.00 -3.84 -12.43
N GLY A 80 -16.40 -4.88 -13.02
CA GLY A 80 -16.47 -5.14 -14.46
C GLY A 80 -15.77 -4.07 -15.31
N PHE A 81 -14.70 -3.46 -14.81
CA PHE A 81 -13.91 -2.49 -15.57
C PHE A 81 -13.12 -3.20 -16.68
N ASP A 82 -13.62 -3.10 -17.91
CA ASP A 82 -13.01 -3.69 -19.11
C ASP A 82 -11.87 -2.83 -19.67
N VAL A 83 -10.80 -2.70 -18.88
CA VAL A 83 -9.59 -1.93 -19.20
C VAL A 83 -8.34 -2.60 -18.64
N ASN A 84 -7.21 -2.42 -19.32
CA ASN A 84 -5.91 -2.93 -18.88
C ASN A 84 -4.99 -1.77 -18.49
N GLU A 85 -4.44 -1.82 -17.28
CA GLU A 85 -3.41 -0.88 -16.80
C GLU A 85 -2.02 -1.51 -17.00
N CYS A 86 -1.42 -1.25 -18.17
CA CYS A 86 -0.12 -1.79 -18.55
C CYS A 86 0.93 -0.68 -18.70
N GLY A 87 2.12 -0.89 -18.12
CA GLY A 87 3.21 0.08 -18.17
C GLY A 87 2.84 1.37 -17.42
N GLY A 88 2.92 2.51 -18.10
CA GLY A 88 2.54 3.82 -17.54
C GLY A 88 1.06 4.17 -17.70
N THR A 89 0.24 3.27 -18.25
CA THR A 89 -1.19 3.53 -18.49
C THR A 89 -1.98 3.28 -17.22
N ILE A 90 -2.77 4.28 -16.80
CA ILE A 90 -3.63 4.22 -15.62
C ILE A 90 -5.04 4.61 -16.07
N PHE A 91 -6.03 3.80 -15.70
CA PHE A 91 -7.45 4.03 -16.00
C PHE A 91 -7.98 5.22 -15.20
N SER A 92 -8.10 5.07 -13.88
CA SER A 92 -8.52 6.15 -12.99
C SER A 92 -8.30 5.80 -11.53
N VAL A 93 -7.34 6.48 -10.91
CA VAL A 93 -7.06 6.31 -9.46
C VAL A 93 -8.31 6.62 -8.62
N ASN A 94 -9.04 7.70 -8.96
CA ASN A 94 -10.21 8.10 -8.17
C ASN A 94 -11.34 7.07 -8.23
N LYS A 95 -11.67 6.57 -9.43
CA LYS A 95 -12.73 5.56 -9.58
C LYS A 95 -12.39 4.27 -8.82
N VAL A 96 -11.16 3.79 -8.98
CA VAL A 96 -10.70 2.58 -8.29
C VAL A 96 -10.66 2.77 -6.78
N TRP A 97 -10.25 3.96 -6.31
CA TRP A 97 -10.23 4.31 -4.89
C TRP A 97 -11.64 4.34 -4.29
N GLU A 98 -12.58 5.05 -4.93
CA GLU A 98 -13.98 5.13 -4.48
C GLU A 98 -14.61 3.75 -4.44
N ALA A 99 -14.49 2.98 -5.53
CA ALA A 99 -15.01 1.61 -5.58
C ALA A 99 -14.36 0.69 -4.53
N SER A 100 -13.07 0.86 -4.24
CA SER A 100 -12.40 0.12 -3.15
C SER A 100 -13.07 0.41 -1.80
N LEU A 101 -13.39 1.67 -1.52
CA LEU A 101 -14.05 2.07 -0.28
C LEU A 101 -15.51 1.58 -0.22
N GLU A 102 -16.24 1.62 -1.34
CA GLU A 102 -17.62 1.12 -1.44
C GLU A 102 -17.71 -0.39 -1.21
N ASN A 103 -16.73 -1.14 -1.74
CA ASN A 103 -16.56 -2.58 -1.48
C ASN A 103 -16.03 -2.89 -0.08
N GLY A 104 -15.86 -1.87 0.79
CA GLY A 104 -15.53 -2.05 2.20
C GLY A 104 -14.04 -2.23 2.51
N PHE A 105 -13.14 -2.11 1.53
CA PHE A 105 -11.71 -2.03 1.80
C PHE A 105 -11.40 -0.71 2.54
N ARG A 106 -10.41 -0.73 3.42
CA ARG A 106 -10.02 0.44 4.21
C ARG A 106 -8.50 0.62 4.22
N PRO A 107 -7.97 1.84 4.15
CA PRO A 107 -6.52 2.06 4.17
C PRO A 107 -5.89 1.47 5.43
N LEU A 108 -4.77 0.78 5.28
CA LEU A 108 -4.05 0.23 6.42
C LEU A 108 -3.44 1.40 7.24
N PRO A 109 -3.76 1.54 8.54
CA PRO A 109 -3.22 2.60 9.35
C PRO A 109 -1.72 2.41 9.59
N ILE A 110 -1.02 3.52 9.82
CA ILE A 110 0.38 3.49 10.24
C ILE A 110 0.42 2.87 11.63
N SER A 111 1.18 1.78 11.79
CA SER A 111 1.58 1.36 13.13
C SER A 111 2.49 2.44 13.70
N THR A 112 2.00 3.16 14.70
CA THR A 112 2.78 4.13 15.48
C THR A 112 3.80 3.42 16.37
#